data_AF-A0A1I0V9Z7-F1
#
_entry.id   AF-A0A1I0V9Z7-F1
#
_cell.length_a   1.000
_cell.length_b   1.000
_cell.length_c   1.000
_cell.angle_alpha   90.00
_cell.angle_beta   90.00
_cell.angle_gamma   90.00
#
_symmetry.space_group_name_H-M   'P 1'
#
loop_
_entity.id
_entity.type
_entity.pdbx_description
1 polymer ?
#
loop_
_entity_poly.entity_id
_entity_poly.type
_entity_poly.pdbx_seq_one_letter_code
_entity_poly.pdbx_strand_id
1 'polypeptide(L)'
;MPQPPRARRRRATKENPRDTAALVGRVERASVSGIRPEIADRARRMLIAWLRHAASVGMPFSQVVRRLASGEAATQIAQIDLEDQAARLEGIACGAGCAFCCILNGADGGTILEHEAQRMHAALLPFAGSPDGRAAHPDACAALDPETMRCRVYEDRPMICRSYHSTSAEACMKNADGIPAAGTGVLGAQPLHLTLQALVRDALTGIARSHTYSLVQVGRGTSDGLSEGPVLDAARHPPRALRDELKRLAGR
;
A
#
# COMPACT_ATOMS: atom_id res chain seq x y z
N MET A 1 -27.91 30.31 -41.39
CA MET A 1 -28.37 28.96 -40.98
C MET A 1 -28.14 28.80 -39.48
N PRO A 2 -29.17 28.55 -38.66
CA PRO A 2 -29.00 28.33 -37.23
C PRO A 2 -28.47 26.92 -36.96
N GLN A 3 -27.42 26.80 -36.17
CA GLN A 3 -26.89 25.49 -35.74
C GLN A 3 -27.88 24.79 -34.80
N PRO A 4 -28.04 23.46 -34.91
CA PRO A 4 -28.92 22.72 -34.02
C PRO A 4 -28.31 22.61 -32.62
N PRO A 5 -29.13 22.62 -31.55
CA PRO A 5 -28.66 22.50 -30.19
C PRO A 5 -28.06 21.11 -29.95
N ARG A 6 -26.80 21.08 -29.49
CA ARG A 6 -26.10 19.85 -29.09
C ARG A 6 -26.87 19.21 -27.93
N ALA A 7 -27.42 18.02 -28.18
CA ALA A 7 -28.03 17.17 -27.16
C ALA A 7 -27.02 16.90 -26.03
N ARG A 8 -27.23 17.51 -24.86
CA ARG A 8 -26.56 17.12 -23.62
C ARG A 8 -26.99 15.70 -23.29
N ARG A 9 -26.12 14.71 -23.55
CA ARG A 9 -26.23 13.37 -22.96
C ARG A 9 -26.25 13.53 -21.44
N ARG A 10 -27.44 13.44 -20.83
CA ARG A 10 -27.59 13.24 -19.38
C ARG A 10 -26.92 11.91 -19.03
N ARG A 11 -25.72 11.95 -18.48
CA ARG A 11 -25.10 10.81 -17.81
C ARG A 11 -25.99 10.51 -16.60
N ALA A 12 -26.71 9.39 -16.63
CA ALA A 12 -27.50 8.95 -15.49
C ALA A 12 -26.61 8.98 -14.25
N THR A 13 -27.01 9.73 -13.23
CA THR A 13 -26.35 9.73 -11.92
C THR A 13 -26.49 8.32 -11.36
N LYS A 14 -25.44 7.50 -11.50
CA LYS A 14 -25.34 6.19 -10.85
C LYS A 14 -25.56 6.43 -9.36
N GLU A 15 -26.66 5.95 -8.81
CA GLU A 15 -26.92 6.06 -7.38
C GLU A 15 -25.73 5.47 -6.59
N ASN A 16 -25.41 6.12 -5.48
CA ASN A 16 -24.39 5.63 -4.57
C ASN A 16 -24.92 4.37 -3.85
N PRO A 17 -24.12 3.29 -3.75
CA PRO A 17 -24.52 2.08 -3.04
C PRO A 17 -24.80 2.46 -1.58
N ARG A 18 -25.89 1.92 -1.05
CA ARG A 18 -26.35 2.16 0.33
C ARG A 18 -26.13 0.93 1.22
N ASP A 19 -25.68 -0.17 0.64
CA ASP A 19 -25.44 -1.43 1.30
C ASP A 19 -24.28 -2.19 0.64
N THR A 20 -23.88 -3.28 1.29
CA THR A 20 -22.77 -4.13 0.85
C THR A 20 -23.06 -4.86 -0.47
N ALA A 21 -24.32 -5.22 -0.74
CA ALA A 21 -24.69 -5.93 -1.98
C ALA A 21 -24.55 -5.03 -3.22
N ALA A 22 -25.02 -3.79 -3.14
CA ALA A 22 -24.84 -2.78 -4.17
C ALA A 22 -23.35 -2.43 -4.37
N LEU A 23 -22.55 -2.45 -3.30
CA LEU A 23 -21.11 -2.24 -3.37
C LEU A 23 -20.38 -3.41 -4.06
N VAL A 24 -20.77 -4.66 -3.80
CA VAL A 24 -20.28 -5.83 -4.56
C VAL A 24 -20.49 -5.63 -6.06
N GLY A 25 -21.69 -5.23 -6.48
CA GLY A 25 -21.98 -4.95 -7.88
C GLY A 25 -21.12 -3.80 -8.47
N ARG A 26 -20.72 -2.81 -7.66
CA ARG A 26 -19.75 -1.78 -8.09
C ARG A 26 -18.35 -2.36 -8.26
N VAL A 27 -17.88 -3.18 -7.31
CA VAL A 27 -16.59 -3.86 -7.40
C VAL A 27 -16.52 -4.77 -8.62
N GLU A 28 -17.60 -5.48 -8.97
CA GLU A 28 -17.64 -6.32 -10.18
C GLU A 28 -17.37 -5.51 -11.46
N ARG A 29 -17.90 -4.28 -11.53
CA ARG A 29 -17.73 -3.39 -12.68
C ARG A 29 -16.49 -2.49 -12.59
N ALA A 30 -15.76 -2.54 -11.48
CA ALA A 30 -14.65 -1.63 -11.24
C ALA A 30 -13.50 -1.89 -12.22
N SER A 31 -12.88 -0.85 -12.75
CA SER A 31 -11.76 -0.99 -13.68
C SER A 31 -10.44 -0.58 -13.04
N VAL A 32 -9.40 -1.39 -13.23
CA VAL A 32 -8.02 -1.08 -12.87
C VAL A 32 -7.16 -1.24 -14.11
N SER A 33 -6.24 -0.29 -14.31
CA SER A 33 -5.28 -0.29 -15.41
C SER A 33 -3.86 -0.18 -14.88
N GLY A 34 -2.89 -0.60 -15.69
CA GLY A 34 -1.48 -0.57 -15.33
C GLY A 34 -0.99 -1.83 -14.63
N ILE A 35 -1.82 -2.85 -14.41
CA ILE A 35 -1.43 -4.12 -13.80
C ILE A 35 -1.76 -5.30 -14.72
N ARG A 36 -1.15 -6.47 -14.46
CA ARG A 36 -1.47 -7.73 -15.12
C ARG A 36 -2.93 -8.15 -14.84
N PRO A 37 -3.72 -8.54 -15.87
CA PRO A 37 -5.13 -8.91 -15.70
C PRO A 37 -5.37 -9.99 -14.65
N GLU A 38 -4.47 -10.96 -14.54
CA GLU A 38 -4.59 -12.09 -13.63
C GLU A 38 -4.58 -11.62 -12.16
N ILE A 39 -3.76 -10.61 -11.85
CA ILE A 39 -3.70 -9.98 -10.51
C ILE A 39 -4.99 -9.19 -10.26
N ALA A 40 -5.48 -8.44 -11.24
CA ALA A 40 -6.71 -7.67 -11.12
C ALA A 40 -7.94 -8.56 -10.87
N ASP A 41 -8.05 -9.68 -11.59
CA ASP A 41 -9.15 -10.63 -11.43
C ASP A 41 -9.08 -11.35 -10.09
N ARG A 42 -7.87 -11.74 -9.66
CA ARG A 42 -7.66 -12.32 -8.32
C ARG A 42 -8.05 -11.32 -7.22
N ALA A 43 -7.58 -10.09 -7.29
CA ALA A 43 -7.90 -9.02 -6.35
C ALA A 43 -9.42 -8.79 -6.25
N ARG A 44 -10.10 -8.74 -7.40
CA ARG A 44 -11.56 -8.56 -7.47
C ARG A 44 -12.30 -9.69 -6.75
N ARG A 45 -11.93 -10.95 -7.02
CA ARG A 45 -12.55 -12.11 -6.36
C ARG A 45 -12.36 -12.08 -4.85
N MET A 46 -11.15 -11.77 -4.38
CA MET A 46 -10.85 -11.69 -2.94
C MET A 46 -11.59 -10.54 -2.27
N LEU A 47 -11.68 -9.37 -2.93
CA LEU A 47 -12.43 -8.23 -2.42
C LEU A 47 -13.94 -8.52 -2.31
N ILE A 48 -14.52 -9.19 -3.31
CA ILE A 48 -15.92 -9.62 -3.27
C ILE A 48 -16.14 -10.63 -2.14
N ALA A 49 -15.23 -11.58 -1.95
CA ALA A 49 -15.31 -12.53 -0.85
C ALA A 49 -15.27 -11.83 0.52
N TRP A 50 -14.37 -10.86 0.70
CA TRP A 50 -14.29 -10.05 1.91
C TRP A 50 -15.58 -9.26 2.16
N LEU A 51 -16.17 -8.64 1.13
CA LEU A 51 -17.45 -7.93 1.23
C LEU A 51 -18.60 -8.86 1.63
N ARG A 52 -18.68 -10.04 1.03
CA ARG A 52 -19.69 -11.05 1.38
C ARG A 52 -19.54 -11.53 2.82
N HIS A 53 -18.30 -11.74 3.27
CA HIS A 53 -18.02 -12.08 4.67
C HIS A 53 -18.42 -10.94 5.62
N ALA A 54 -18.06 -9.69 5.29
CA ALA A 54 -18.46 -8.53 6.09
C ALA A 54 -19.99 -8.42 6.23
N ALA A 55 -20.74 -8.72 5.16
CA ALA A 55 -22.19 -8.79 5.20
C ALA A 55 -22.69 -9.95 6.08
N SER A 56 -22.09 -11.15 5.98
CA SER A 56 -22.54 -12.32 6.75
C SER A 56 -22.35 -12.17 8.25
N VAL A 57 -21.35 -11.39 8.69
CA VAL A 57 -21.13 -11.07 10.11
C VAL A 57 -21.86 -9.80 10.56
N GLY A 58 -22.72 -9.22 9.73
CA GLY A 58 -23.53 -8.05 10.08
C GLY A 58 -22.74 -6.75 10.22
N MET A 59 -21.59 -6.61 9.54
CA MET A 59 -20.78 -5.39 9.61
C MET A 59 -21.56 -4.18 9.05
N PRO A 60 -21.69 -3.07 9.82
CA PRO A 60 -22.37 -1.88 9.33
C PRO A 60 -21.75 -1.33 8.05
N PHE A 61 -22.59 -0.87 7.11
CA PHE A 61 -22.10 -0.36 5.81
C PHE A 61 -21.12 0.81 5.94
N SER A 62 -21.31 1.70 6.92
CA SER A 62 -20.37 2.79 7.22
C SER A 62 -18.99 2.28 7.65
N GLN A 63 -18.95 1.18 8.41
CA GLN A 63 -17.70 0.52 8.79
C GLN A 63 -17.06 -0.16 7.56
N VAL A 64 -17.83 -0.82 6.71
CA VAL A 64 -17.34 -1.39 5.44
C VAL A 64 -16.66 -0.30 4.60
N VAL A 65 -17.34 0.82 4.35
CA VAL A 65 -16.79 1.94 3.58
C VAL A 65 -15.51 2.49 4.20
N ARG A 66 -15.46 2.66 5.54
CA ARG A 66 -14.28 3.16 6.25
C ARG A 66 -13.07 2.23 6.08
N ARG A 67 -13.25 0.93 6.29
CA ARG A 67 -12.16 -0.08 6.21
C ARG A 67 -11.65 -0.28 4.78
N LEU A 68 -12.52 -0.07 3.79
CA LEU A 68 -12.11 -0.04 2.38
C LEU A 68 -11.33 1.24 2.08
N ALA A 69 -11.88 2.41 2.44
CA ALA A 69 -11.26 3.70 2.14
C ALA A 69 -9.84 3.82 2.73
N SER A 70 -9.64 3.38 3.97
CA SER A 70 -8.33 3.40 4.64
C SER A 70 -7.34 2.36 4.09
N GLY A 71 -7.82 1.36 3.34
CA GLY A 71 -7.00 0.24 2.88
C GLY A 71 -6.78 -0.87 3.92
N GLU A 72 -7.46 -0.82 5.07
CA GLU A 72 -7.43 -1.89 6.07
C GLU A 72 -7.89 -3.22 5.46
N ALA A 73 -8.98 -3.22 4.69
CA ALA A 73 -9.47 -4.42 4.00
C ALA A 73 -8.42 -4.98 3.02
N ALA A 74 -7.75 -4.10 2.27
CA ALA A 74 -6.69 -4.50 1.34
C ALA A 74 -5.46 -5.07 2.08
N THR A 75 -5.15 -4.54 3.26
CA THR A 75 -4.07 -5.03 4.13
C THR A 75 -4.38 -6.44 4.62
N GLN A 76 -5.59 -6.68 5.12
CA GLN A 76 -6.01 -7.99 5.62
C GLN A 76 -5.99 -9.07 4.53
N ILE A 77 -6.53 -8.75 3.36
CA ILE A 77 -6.56 -9.69 2.23
C ILE A 77 -5.13 -10.03 1.77
N ALA A 78 -4.27 -9.01 1.65
CA ALA A 78 -2.88 -9.21 1.20
C ALA A 78 -2.02 -9.94 2.23
N GLN A 79 -2.28 -9.77 3.54
CA GLN A 79 -1.59 -10.50 4.59
C GLN A 79 -1.82 -12.02 4.51
N ILE A 80 -3.06 -12.45 4.22
CA ILE A 80 -3.39 -13.87 4.01
C ILE A 80 -2.62 -14.43 2.80
N ASP A 81 -2.55 -13.66 1.71
CA ASP A 81 -1.78 -14.06 0.51
C ASP A 81 -0.26 -14.09 0.77
N LEU A 82 0.25 -13.17 1.59
CA LEU A 82 1.64 -13.13 1.99
C LEU A 82 2.03 -14.36 2.81
N GLU A 83 1.21 -14.77 3.78
CA GLU A 83 1.46 -15.95 4.61
C GLU A 83 1.55 -17.23 3.77
N ASP A 84 0.63 -17.39 2.80
CA ASP A 84 0.62 -18.51 1.86
C ASP A 84 1.86 -18.53 0.94
N GLN A 85 2.36 -17.36 0.52
CA GLN A 85 3.60 -17.26 -0.27
C GLN A 85 4.85 -17.48 0.58
N ALA A 86 4.90 -16.90 1.78
CA ALA A 86 6.04 -17.00 2.67
C ALA A 86 6.27 -18.45 3.13
N ALA A 87 5.20 -19.24 3.31
CA ALA A 87 5.30 -20.66 3.64
C ALA A 87 5.97 -21.50 2.54
N ARG A 88 6.09 -20.98 1.31
CA ARG A 88 6.74 -21.64 0.17
C ARG A 88 8.13 -21.08 -0.15
N LEU A 89 8.61 -20.11 0.63
CA LEU A 89 9.93 -19.54 0.44
C LEU A 89 11.01 -20.45 1.02
N GLU A 90 12.02 -20.74 0.22
CA GLU A 90 13.21 -21.48 0.60
C GLU A 90 14.46 -20.68 0.21
N GLY A 91 15.58 -20.93 0.91
CA GLY A 91 16.87 -20.31 0.56
C GLY A 91 16.93 -18.80 0.73
N ILE A 92 16.09 -18.21 1.60
CA ILE A 92 16.13 -16.77 1.89
C ILE A 92 17.33 -16.41 2.75
N ALA A 93 18.02 -15.32 2.40
CA ALA A 93 19.12 -14.73 3.16
C ALA A 93 18.63 -13.70 4.18
N CYS A 94 17.33 -13.41 4.23
CA CYS A 94 16.74 -12.46 5.16
C CYS A 94 16.88 -12.96 6.62
N GLY A 95 17.39 -12.11 7.49
CA GLY A 95 17.53 -12.39 8.92
C GLY A 95 17.45 -11.12 9.77
N ALA A 96 17.24 -11.28 11.07
CA ALA A 96 17.23 -10.14 12.00
C ALA A 96 18.59 -9.43 12.01
N GLY A 97 18.59 -8.09 11.99
CA GLY A 97 19.81 -7.28 11.91
C GLY A 97 20.31 -7.02 10.48
N CYS A 98 19.65 -7.58 9.45
CA CYS A 98 19.88 -7.19 8.07
C CYS A 98 19.16 -5.86 7.77
N ALA A 99 19.91 -4.76 7.63
CA ALA A 99 19.36 -3.42 7.45
C ALA A 99 19.15 -2.98 6.00
N PHE A 100 19.58 -3.77 5.01
CA PHE A 100 19.56 -3.33 3.61
C PHE A 100 18.15 -3.06 3.07
N CYS A 101 17.13 -3.78 3.54
CA CYS A 101 15.73 -3.50 3.17
C CYS A 101 15.20 -2.16 3.74
N CYS A 102 15.91 -1.59 4.73
CA CYS A 102 15.61 -0.27 5.28
C CYS A 102 16.30 0.85 4.49
N ILE A 103 17.10 0.55 3.46
CA ILE A 103 17.61 1.56 2.53
C ILE A 103 16.58 1.72 1.41
N LEU A 104 15.80 2.78 1.53
CA LEU A 104 14.58 3.02 0.77
C LEU A 104 14.91 3.71 -0.55
N ASN A 105 15.27 2.91 -1.56
CA ASN A 105 15.58 3.44 -2.88
C ASN A 105 14.37 4.18 -3.50
N GLY A 106 14.64 5.39 -4.00
CA GLY A 106 13.67 6.27 -4.64
C GLY A 106 12.96 7.23 -3.68
N ALA A 107 12.43 8.33 -4.23
CA ALA A 107 11.89 9.44 -3.45
C ALA A 107 10.72 9.07 -2.50
N ASP A 108 10.03 7.96 -2.79
CA ASP A 108 8.86 7.51 -2.04
C ASP A 108 9.20 6.49 -0.94
N GLY A 109 10.27 5.72 -1.15
CA GLY A 109 10.61 4.51 -0.38
C GLY A 109 9.56 3.40 -0.35
N GLY A 110 8.41 3.61 -1.00
CA GLY A 110 7.33 2.65 -1.09
C GLY A 110 5.97 3.34 -0.94
N THR A 111 5.04 2.96 -1.81
CA THR A 111 3.64 3.38 -1.70
C THR A 111 2.91 2.49 -0.69
N ILE A 112 2.35 3.12 0.35
CA ILE A 112 1.58 2.46 1.41
C ILE A 112 0.15 3.02 1.49
N LEU A 113 -0.74 2.31 2.19
CA LEU A 113 -2.13 2.74 2.40
C LEU A 113 -2.31 3.53 3.71
N GLU A 114 -3.45 4.20 3.87
CA GLU A 114 -3.74 5.03 5.05
C GLU A 114 -3.62 4.24 6.35
N HIS A 115 -4.22 3.05 6.38
CA HIS A 115 -4.15 2.16 7.54
C HIS A 115 -2.71 1.81 7.93
N GLU A 116 -1.84 1.59 6.94
CA GLU A 116 -0.41 1.31 7.19
C GLU A 116 0.33 2.56 7.63
N ALA A 117 0.03 3.72 7.04
CA ALA A 117 0.64 4.99 7.41
C ALA A 117 0.31 5.37 8.86
N GLN A 118 -0.94 5.17 9.29
CA GLN A 118 -1.38 5.38 10.68
C GLN A 118 -0.69 4.43 11.65
N ARG A 119 -0.60 3.14 11.32
CA ARG A 119 0.11 2.17 12.15
C ARG A 119 1.61 2.48 12.25
N MET A 120 2.23 2.85 11.14
CA MET A 120 3.63 3.25 11.09
C MET A 120 3.90 4.49 11.94
N HIS A 121 3.03 5.50 11.85
CA HIS A 121 3.10 6.70 12.70
C HIS A 121 3.01 6.32 14.18
N ALA A 122 1.96 5.58 14.57
CA ALA A 122 1.75 5.18 15.95
C ALA A 122 2.92 4.35 16.52
N ALA A 123 3.48 3.43 15.72
CA ALA A 123 4.58 2.56 16.14
C ALA A 123 5.92 3.30 16.23
N LEU A 124 6.14 4.31 15.38
CA LEU A 124 7.40 5.05 15.33
C LEU A 124 7.44 6.24 16.30
N LEU A 125 6.27 6.78 16.69
CA LEU A 125 6.15 7.92 17.60
C LEU A 125 6.96 7.80 18.91
N PRO A 126 7.06 6.63 19.57
CA PRO A 126 7.89 6.48 20.79
C PRO A 126 9.38 6.78 20.59
N PHE A 127 9.86 6.79 19.34
CA PHE A 127 11.26 7.04 18.98
C PHE A 127 11.49 8.43 18.38
N ALA A 128 10.47 9.30 18.37
CA ALA A 128 10.59 10.65 17.84
C ALA A 128 11.73 11.43 18.53
N GLY A 129 12.51 12.15 17.73
CA GLY A 129 13.70 12.89 18.17
C GLY A 129 14.93 12.02 18.49
N SER A 130 14.81 10.70 18.49
CA SER A 130 15.97 9.81 18.68
C SER A 130 16.78 9.67 17.39
N PRO A 131 18.10 9.41 17.45
CA PRO A 131 18.89 9.07 16.27
C PRO A 131 18.27 7.90 15.50
N ASP A 132 18.26 7.99 14.18
CA ASP A 132 17.75 6.96 13.29
C ASP A 132 18.72 6.69 12.12
N GLY A 133 18.38 5.73 11.26
CA GLY A 133 19.24 5.33 10.14
C GLY A 133 19.62 6.47 9.20
N ARG A 134 18.86 7.58 9.15
CA ARG A 134 19.15 8.72 8.26
C ARG A 134 20.48 9.39 8.58
N ALA A 135 20.97 9.27 9.81
CA ALA A 135 22.30 9.75 10.21
C ALA A 135 23.44 8.96 9.53
N ALA A 136 23.20 7.68 9.19
CA ALA A 136 24.18 6.80 8.58
C ALA A 136 24.04 6.71 7.06
N HIS A 137 22.82 6.85 6.51
CA HIS A 137 22.57 6.82 5.07
C HIS A 137 21.38 7.72 4.69
N PRO A 138 21.48 8.57 3.66
CA PRO A 138 20.43 9.53 3.31
C PRO A 138 19.08 8.89 2.95
N ASP A 139 19.12 7.69 2.37
CA ASP A 139 17.94 6.91 1.99
C ASP A 139 17.50 5.89 3.07
N ALA A 140 18.12 5.87 4.24
CA ALA A 140 17.67 4.98 5.30
C ALA A 140 16.28 5.37 5.83
N CYS A 141 15.49 4.35 6.13
CA CYS A 141 14.21 4.48 6.80
C CYS A 141 14.40 5.05 8.22
N ALA A 142 13.53 5.97 8.61
CA ALA A 142 13.55 6.58 9.94
C ALA A 142 13.23 5.59 11.08
N ALA A 143 12.74 4.39 10.75
CA ALA A 143 12.55 3.31 11.72
C ALA A 143 13.78 2.40 11.90
N LEU A 144 14.85 2.60 11.13
CA LEU A 144 16.10 1.86 11.29
C LEU A 144 16.83 2.37 12.54
N ASP A 145 17.13 1.46 13.45
CA ASP A 145 17.99 1.74 14.59
C ASP A 145 19.47 1.75 14.14
N PRO A 146 20.20 2.88 14.25
CA PRO A 146 21.56 2.98 13.76
C PRO A 146 22.56 2.17 14.60
N GLU A 147 22.22 1.81 15.83
CA GLU A 147 23.10 1.01 16.69
C GLU A 147 22.95 -0.50 16.41
N THR A 148 21.70 -0.99 16.37
CA THR A 148 21.43 -2.43 16.25
C THR A 148 21.21 -2.89 14.82
N MET A 149 21.05 -1.95 13.87
CA MET A 149 20.69 -2.21 12.48
C MET A 149 19.36 -2.99 12.34
N ARG A 150 18.47 -2.87 13.34
CA ARG A 150 17.15 -3.49 13.36
C ARG A 150 16.07 -2.45 13.10
N CYS A 151 14.96 -2.90 12.51
CA CYS A 151 13.76 -2.08 12.38
C CYS A 151 13.04 -2.00 13.74
N ARG A 152 12.90 -0.78 14.28
CA ARG A 152 12.23 -0.53 15.58
C ARG A 152 10.74 -0.85 15.55
N VAL A 153 10.13 -0.83 14.37
CA VAL A 153 8.70 -1.07 14.14
C VAL A 153 8.47 -2.35 13.33
N TYR A 154 9.27 -3.40 13.59
CA TYR A 154 9.28 -4.63 12.80
C TYR A 154 7.89 -5.26 12.62
N GLU A 155 7.05 -5.23 13.65
CA GLU A 155 5.68 -5.76 13.66
C GLU A 155 4.66 -4.86 12.95
N ASP A 156 4.98 -3.59 12.76
CA ASP A 156 4.14 -2.61 12.07
C ASP A 156 4.64 -2.28 10.66
N ARG A 157 5.63 -3.06 10.16
CA ARG A 157 6.13 -2.95 8.80
C ARG A 157 4.98 -3.00 7.78
N PRO A 158 4.91 -2.03 6.85
CA PRO A 158 3.96 -2.06 5.75
C PRO A 158 4.17 -3.25 4.81
N MET A 159 3.16 -3.51 3.98
CA MET A 159 3.09 -4.64 3.04
C MET A 159 4.27 -4.66 2.07
N ILE A 160 4.76 -3.48 1.64
CA ILE A 160 5.96 -3.38 0.80
C ILE A 160 7.19 -3.96 1.50
N CYS A 161 7.38 -3.66 2.78
CA CYS A 161 8.50 -4.14 3.58
C CYS A 161 8.36 -5.62 3.93
N ARG A 162 7.13 -6.09 4.15
CA ARG A 162 6.82 -7.50 4.45
C ARG A 162 6.93 -8.42 3.23
N SER A 163 6.68 -7.87 2.04
CA SER A 163 6.77 -8.60 0.78
C SER A 163 8.19 -8.64 0.22
N TYR A 164 9.10 -7.78 0.71
CA TYR A 164 10.48 -7.77 0.27
C TYR A 164 11.24 -8.99 0.81
N HIS A 165 11.95 -9.68 -0.07
CA HIS A 165 12.80 -10.80 0.29
C HIS A 165 14.07 -10.81 -0.57
N SER A 166 15.07 -11.56 -0.14
CA SER A 166 16.27 -11.81 -0.91
C SER A 166 16.84 -13.17 -0.61
N THR A 167 17.47 -13.78 -1.62
CA THR A 167 18.28 -14.99 -1.52
C THR A 167 19.77 -14.69 -1.41
N SER A 168 20.18 -13.41 -1.39
CA SER A 168 21.60 -13.00 -1.31
C SER A 168 21.78 -11.69 -0.53
N ALA A 169 22.43 -11.78 0.63
CA ALA A 169 22.80 -10.61 1.42
C ALA A 169 23.76 -9.67 0.65
N GLU A 170 24.66 -10.23 -0.16
CA GLU A 170 25.57 -9.45 -1.01
C GLU A 170 24.78 -8.65 -2.07
N ALA A 171 23.74 -9.24 -2.66
CA ALA A 171 22.88 -8.53 -3.60
C ALA A 171 22.11 -7.41 -2.90
N CYS A 172 21.61 -7.63 -1.70
CA CYS A 172 20.99 -6.59 -0.89
C CYS A 172 21.96 -5.44 -0.59
N MET A 173 23.20 -5.72 -0.21
CA MET A 173 24.23 -4.70 0.04
C MET A 173 24.51 -3.87 -1.23
N LYS A 174 24.77 -4.53 -2.36
CA LYS A 174 24.98 -3.84 -3.65
C LYS A 174 23.79 -2.94 -4.01
N ASN A 175 22.57 -3.46 -3.90
CA ASN A 175 21.36 -2.69 -4.20
C ASN A 175 21.14 -1.51 -3.24
N ALA A 176 21.55 -1.64 -1.98
CA ALA A 176 21.53 -0.54 -1.02
C ALA A 176 22.55 0.56 -1.37
N ASP A 177 23.69 0.18 -1.94
CA ASP A 177 24.70 1.12 -2.47
C ASP A 177 24.33 1.67 -3.88
N GLY A 178 23.13 1.36 -4.38
CA GLY A 178 22.66 1.79 -5.69
C GLY A 178 23.24 0.99 -6.87
N ILE A 179 23.92 -0.12 -6.61
CA ILE A 179 24.48 -1.03 -7.61
C ILE A 179 23.47 -2.16 -7.90
N PRO A 180 22.90 -2.24 -9.11
CA PRO A 180 21.93 -3.28 -9.42
C PRO A 180 22.51 -4.69 -9.27
N ALA A 181 21.87 -5.51 -8.45
CA ALA A 181 22.24 -6.91 -8.24
C ALA A 181 21.00 -7.82 -8.21
N ALA A 182 21.12 -8.98 -8.87
CA ALA A 182 20.08 -9.99 -8.86
C ALA A 182 20.03 -10.73 -7.51
N GLY A 183 18.85 -11.22 -7.14
CA GLY A 183 18.65 -11.96 -5.88
C GLY A 183 17.76 -11.26 -4.87
N THR A 184 17.25 -10.07 -5.18
CA THR A 184 16.20 -9.39 -4.39
C THR A 184 14.87 -9.48 -5.13
N GLY A 185 13.77 -9.61 -4.39
CA GLY A 185 12.43 -9.72 -4.96
C GLY A 185 11.36 -9.14 -4.04
N VAL A 186 10.18 -8.91 -4.63
CA VAL A 186 8.97 -8.55 -3.89
C VAL A 186 7.93 -9.61 -4.18
N LEU A 187 7.39 -10.23 -3.13
CA LEU A 187 6.31 -11.20 -3.20
C LEU A 187 5.06 -10.58 -3.83
N GLY A 188 4.20 -11.43 -4.39
CA GLY A 188 2.97 -11.04 -5.09
C GLY A 188 1.95 -10.33 -4.20
N ALA A 189 2.12 -10.37 -2.88
CA ALA A 189 1.24 -9.70 -1.92
C ALA A 189 1.22 -8.18 -2.10
N GLN A 190 2.36 -7.52 -2.37
CA GLN A 190 2.39 -6.07 -2.62
C GLN A 190 1.60 -5.64 -3.87
N PRO A 191 1.83 -6.21 -5.08
CA PRO A 191 1.03 -5.84 -6.24
C PRO A 191 -0.45 -6.20 -6.06
N LEU A 192 -0.79 -7.28 -5.34
CA LEU A 192 -2.17 -7.61 -4.97
C LEU A 192 -2.77 -6.50 -4.08
N HIS A 193 -2.05 -6.09 -3.05
CA HIS A 193 -2.45 -5.07 -2.08
C HIS A 193 -2.81 -3.73 -2.74
N LEU A 194 -1.94 -3.22 -3.62
CA LEU A 194 -2.19 -1.98 -4.34
C LEU A 194 -3.31 -2.11 -5.37
N THR A 195 -3.46 -3.30 -5.99
CA THR A 195 -4.55 -3.58 -6.94
C THR A 195 -5.91 -3.60 -6.24
N LEU A 196 -6.00 -4.18 -5.03
CA LEU A 196 -7.19 -4.13 -4.19
C LEU A 196 -7.58 -2.67 -3.92
N GLN A 197 -6.63 -1.83 -3.52
CA GLN A 197 -6.91 -0.42 -3.26
C GLN A 197 -7.35 0.33 -4.52
N ALA A 198 -6.80 0.00 -5.68
CA ALA A 198 -7.22 0.63 -6.94
C ALA A 198 -8.67 0.26 -7.33
N LEU A 199 -9.08 -1.00 -7.11
CA LEU A 199 -10.47 -1.44 -7.27
C LEU A 199 -11.39 -0.71 -6.29
N VAL A 200 -10.96 -0.57 -5.04
CA VAL A 200 -11.69 0.17 -4.01
C VAL A 200 -11.89 1.63 -4.39
N ARG A 201 -10.84 2.32 -4.86
CA ARG A 201 -10.96 3.72 -5.31
C ARG A 201 -12.01 3.90 -6.39
N ASP A 202 -12.04 3.01 -7.37
CA ASP A 202 -13.04 3.08 -8.44
C ASP A 202 -14.46 2.80 -7.89
N ALA A 203 -14.61 1.74 -7.08
CA ALA A 203 -15.90 1.36 -6.49
C ALA A 203 -16.49 2.42 -5.55
N LEU A 204 -15.64 3.11 -4.78
CA LEU A 204 -16.01 4.15 -3.81
C LEU A 204 -16.12 5.56 -4.42
N THR A 205 -15.96 5.70 -5.74
CA THR A 205 -16.14 6.99 -6.41
C THR A 205 -17.50 7.60 -6.06
N GLY A 206 -17.47 8.84 -5.54
CA GLY A 206 -18.65 9.58 -5.09
C GLY A 206 -19.14 9.24 -3.68
N ILE A 207 -18.42 8.38 -2.94
CA ILE A 207 -18.77 7.96 -1.58
C ILE A 207 -17.67 8.36 -0.59
N ALA A 208 -16.44 7.95 -0.85
CA ALA A 208 -15.29 8.20 0.01
C ALA A 208 -14.03 8.37 -0.84
N ARG A 209 -13.08 9.14 -0.32
CA ARG A 209 -11.74 9.22 -0.90
C ARG A 209 -10.85 8.17 -0.26
N SER A 210 -10.03 7.54 -1.07
CA SER A 210 -8.99 6.62 -0.63
C SER A 210 -7.66 7.19 -1.12
N HIS A 211 -6.73 7.35 -0.18
CA HIS A 211 -5.42 7.91 -0.45
C HIS A 211 -4.34 6.83 -0.38
N THR A 212 -3.15 7.19 -0.82
CA THR A 212 -1.91 6.43 -0.71
C THR A 212 -0.87 7.39 -0.20
N TYR A 213 0.13 6.86 0.49
CA TYR A 213 1.08 7.67 1.24
C TYR A 213 2.50 7.23 0.95
N SER A 214 3.41 8.17 1.12
CA SER A 214 4.84 7.95 1.01
C SER A 214 5.41 7.39 2.30
N LEU A 215 6.01 6.20 2.23
CA LEU A 215 6.65 5.58 3.39
C LEU A 215 7.76 6.48 3.97
N VAL A 216 8.59 7.06 3.10
CA VAL A 216 9.68 7.96 3.53
C VAL A 216 9.14 9.17 4.27
N GLN A 217 8.10 9.82 3.73
CA GLN A 217 7.55 11.03 4.35
C GLN A 217 6.83 10.72 5.67
N VAL A 218 6.11 9.59 5.75
CA VAL A 218 5.51 9.12 7.02
C VAL A 218 6.60 8.89 8.06
N GLY A 219 7.66 8.16 7.71
CA GLY A 219 8.77 7.88 8.61
C GLY A 219 9.47 9.15 9.10
N ARG A 220 9.85 10.03 8.16
CA ARG A 220 10.54 11.30 8.48
C ARG A 220 9.70 12.19 9.37
N GLY A 221 8.47 12.50 8.96
CA GLY A 221 7.59 13.38 9.73
C GLY A 221 7.32 12.86 11.14
N THR A 222 7.16 11.54 11.29
CA THR A 222 6.96 10.93 12.62
C THR A 222 8.22 11.02 13.48
N SER A 223 9.39 10.65 12.93
CA SER A 223 10.66 10.74 13.67
C SER A 223 11.03 12.19 14.03
N ASP A 224 10.59 13.16 13.24
CA ASP A 224 10.77 14.59 13.52
C ASP A 224 9.74 15.12 14.54
N GLY A 225 8.88 14.25 15.10
CA GLY A 225 7.96 14.55 16.19
C GLY A 225 6.63 15.17 15.78
N LEU A 226 6.26 15.12 14.50
CA LEU A 226 4.99 15.66 14.02
C LEU A 226 3.80 14.75 14.39
N SER A 227 2.65 15.37 14.64
CA SER A 227 1.39 14.65 14.89
C SER A 227 0.83 14.00 13.62
N GLU A 228 -0.04 13.00 13.78
CA GLU A 228 -0.53 12.15 12.68
C GLU A 228 -1.09 12.96 11.49
N GLY A 229 -1.96 13.94 11.75
CA GLY A 229 -2.60 14.74 10.71
C GLY A 229 -1.60 15.42 9.76
N PRO A 230 -0.70 16.29 10.28
CA PRO A 230 0.38 16.89 9.49
C PRO A 230 1.26 15.89 8.75
N VAL A 231 1.60 14.75 9.37
CA VAL A 231 2.40 13.69 8.72
C VAL A 231 1.66 13.10 7.53
N LEU A 232 0.40 12.71 7.71
CA LEU A 232 -0.41 12.13 6.64
C LEU A 232 -0.66 13.13 5.51
N ASP A 233 -0.88 14.41 5.82
CA ASP A 233 -1.07 15.43 4.80
C ASP A 233 0.17 15.67 3.96
N ALA A 234 1.35 15.73 4.58
CA ALA A 234 2.62 15.87 3.87
C ALA A 234 2.99 14.62 3.05
N ALA A 235 2.67 13.43 3.56
CA ALA A 235 2.98 12.16 2.90
C ALA A 235 1.96 11.76 1.81
N ARG A 236 0.85 12.49 1.69
CA ARG A 236 -0.25 12.11 0.79
C ARG A 236 0.15 12.21 -0.67
N HIS A 237 -0.05 11.13 -1.40
CA HIS A 237 0.20 11.11 -2.84
C HIS A 237 -0.83 11.88 -3.67
N PRO A 238 -0.42 12.44 -4.83
CA PRO A 238 -1.35 12.90 -5.83
C PRO A 238 -2.19 11.72 -6.39
N PRO A 239 -3.40 11.96 -6.92
CA PRO A 239 -4.32 10.90 -7.34
C PRO A 239 -3.75 9.89 -8.35
N ARG A 240 -2.78 10.29 -9.17
CA ARG A 240 -2.17 9.43 -10.20
C ARG A 240 -1.15 8.43 -9.66
N ALA A 241 -0.55 8.68 -8.50
CA ALA A 241 0.59 7.91 -8.00
C ALA A 241 0.32 6.40 -7.93
N LEU A 242 -0.85 5.99 -7.40
CA LEU A 242 -1.20 4.56 -7.33
C LEU A 242 -1.23 3.88 -8.70
N ARG A 243 -1.71 4.58 -9.74
CA ARG A 243 -1.74 4.02 -11.10
C ARG A 243 -0.34 3.91 -11.68
N ASP A 244 0.49 4.90 -11.44
CA ASP A 244 1.87 4.92 -11.93
C ASP A 244 2.71 3.84 -11.22
N GLU A 245 2.46 3.62 -9.93
CA GLU A 245 3.07 2.53 -9.17
C GLU A 245 2.62 1.15 -9.66
N LEU A 246 1.33 0.97 -9.98
CA LEU A 246 0.86 -0.29 -10.56
C LEU A 246 1.55 -0.59 -11.90
N LYS A 247 1.74 0.41 -12.77
CA LYS A 247 2.49 0.26 -14.04
C LYS A 247 3.93 -0.16 -13.79
N ARG A 248 4.61 0.51 -12.87
CA ARG A 248 5.98 0.18 -12.47
C ARG A 248 6.10 -1.27 -12.02
N LEU A 249 5.16 -1.74 -11.17
CA LEU A 249 5.11 -3.13 -10.70
C LEU A 249 4.79 -4.15 -11.80
N ALA A 250 4.13 -3.72 -12.87
CA ALA A 250 3.90 -4.54 -14.06
C ALA A 250 5.09 -4.55 -15.04
N GLY A 251 6.17 -3.82 -14.74
CA GLY A 251 7.32 -3.64 -15.64
C GLY A 251 6.99 -2.77 -16.86
N ARG A 252 6.09 -1.79 -16.71
CA ARG A 252 5.58 -0.91 -17.78
C ARG A 252 5.76 0.56 -17.47
#